data_AF-A0A7J8LY56-F1
#
_entry.id   AF-A0A7J8LY56-F1
#
_cell.length_a   1.000
_cell.length_b   1.000
_cell.length_c   1.000
_cell.angle_alpha   90.00
_cell.angle_beta   90.00
_cell.angle_gamma   90.00
#
_symmetry.space_group_name_H-M   'P 1'
#
loop_
_entity.id
_entity.type
_entity.pdbx_description
1 polymer ?
#
loop_
_entity_poly.entity_id
_entity_poly.type
_entity_poly.pdbx_seq_one_letter_code
_entity_poly.pdbx_strand_id
1 'polypeptide(L)' 'MIVLQGRYTGRKEVFIRSFDDETSERPYDHCLVAAIKKYPTKVIHKDSAKKTAKKSRVKFVCYSY' A
#
# COMPACT_ATOMS: atom_id res chain seq x y z
N MET A 1 3.81 9.00 -3.77
CA MET A 1 2.54 8.99 -4.53
C MET A 1 1.39 8.63 -3.62
N ILE A 2 0.16 9.02 -3.96
CA ILE A 2 -1.05 8.78 -3.16
C ILE A 2 -2.18 8.33 -4.09
N VAL A 3 -2.94 7.32 -3.67
CA VAL A 3 -4.13 6.84 -4.39
C VAL A 3 -5.23 7.88 -4.35
N LEU A 4 -5.77 8.23 -5.51
CA LEU A 4 -6.86 9.20 -5.64
C LEU A 4 -8.25 8.57 -5.59
N GLN A 5 -8.40 7.32 -6.04
CA GLN A 5 -9.72 6.67 -6.19
C GLN A 5 -9.69 5.19 -5.80
N GLY A 6 -10.86 4.66 -5.40
CA GLY A 6 -11.06 3.26 -5.03
C GLY A 6 -10.83 2.94 -3.54
N ARG A 7 -10.76 1.64 -3.20
CA ARG A 7 -10.75 1.16 -1.80
C ARG A 7 -9.52 1.62 -0.99
N TYR A 8 -8.43 1.96 -1.67
CA TYR A 8 -7.15 2.30 -1.05
C TYR A 8 -6.81 3.80 -1.12
N THR A 9 -7.80 4.64 -1.43
CA THR A 9 -7.69 6.11 -1.49
C THR A 9 -7.04 6.72 -0.25
N GLY A 10 -6.20 7.74 -0.46
CA GLY A 10 -5.51 8.48 0.61
C GLY A 10 -4.33 7.75 1.24
N ARG A 11 -3.94 6.58 0.70
CA ARG A 11 -2.78 5.82 1.17
C ARG A 11 -1.57 6.12 0.31
N LYS A 12 -0.42 6.20 0.97
CA LYS A 12 0.90 6.23 0.33
C LYS A 12 1.20 4.90 -0.33
N GLU A 13 1.73 5.01 -1.53
CA GLU A 13 2.06 3.87 -2.39
C GLU A 13 3.38 4.09 -3.13
N VAL A 14 3.93 2.97 -3.61
CA VAL A 14 5.19 2.89 -4.34
C VAL A 14 4.92 2.11 -5.63
N PHE A 15 5.30 2.70 -6.77
CA PHE A 15 5.29 2.02 -8.05
C PHE A 15 6.36 0.92 -8.06
N ILE A 16 5.97 -0.28 -8.48
CA ILE A 16 6.89 -1.41 -8.66
C ILE A 16 7.24 -1.55 -10.14
N ARG A 17 6.24 -1.48 -11.01
CA ARG A 17 6.42 -1.65 -12.46
C ARG A 17 5.32 -0.90 -13.21
N SER A 18 5.71 -0.18 -14.26
CA SER A 18 4.79 0.37 -15.26
C SER A 18 4.61 -0.63 -16.41
N PHE A 19 3.40 -0.71 -16.95
CA PHE A 19 3.08 -1.44 -18.16
C PHE A 19 2.51 -0.45 -19.16
N ASP A 20 3.33 -0.12 -20.14
CA ASP A 20 3.01 0.86 -21.20
C ASP A 20 2.54 0.15 -22.49
N ASP A 21 2.53 -1.19 -22.48
CA ASP A 21 2.06 -2.02 -23.58
C ASP A 21 0.56 -2.33 -23.39
N GLU A 22 -0.27 -1.91 -24.35
CA GLU A 22 -1.70 -2.23 -24.38
C GLU A 22 -1.90 -3.76 -24.54
N THR A 23 -2.19 -4.42 -23.44
CA THR A 23 -2.59 -5.83 -23.44
C THR A 23 -4.09 -5.92 -23.69
N SER A 24 -4.55 -6.93 -24.44
CA SER A 24 -5.98 -7.12 -24.80
C SER A 24 -6.93 -7.11 -23.58
N GLU A 25 -6.44 -7.47 -22.39
CA GLU A 25 -7.21 -7.43 -21.14
C GLU A 25 -7.46 -6.02 -20.59
N ARG A 26 -6.57 -5.05 -20.85
CA ARG A 26 -6.66 -3.67 -20.36
C ARG A 26 -6.08 -2.70 -21.41
N PRO A 27 -6.95 -1.97 -22.15
CA PRO A 27 -6.52 -1.03 -23.19
C PRO A 27 -6.11 0.33 -22.62
N TYR A 28 -5.51 0.37 -21.43
CA TYR A 28 -5.05 1.59 -20.77
C TYR A 28 -3.74 1.32 -20.03
N ASP A 29 -2.92 2.37 -19.93
CA ASP A 29 -1.69 2.36 -19.16
C ASP A 29 -1.99 2.01 -17.70
N HIS A 30 -1.32 0.97 -17.24
CA HIS A 30 -1.59 0.39 -15.94
C HIS A 30 -0.27 0.07 -15.23
N CYS A 31 -0.28 0.03 -13.92
CA CYS A 31 0.92 -0.10 -13.11
C CYS A 31 0.71 -1.10 -11.98
N LEU A 32 1.75 -1.89 -11.70
CA LEU A 32 1.80 -2.66 -10.46
C LEU A 32 2.26 -1.74 -9.32
N VAL A 33 1.41 -1.61 -8.31
CA VAL A 33 1.63 -0.72 -7.18
C VAL A 33 1.56 -1.48 -5.87
N ALA A 34 2.47 -1.16 -4.95
CA ALA A 34 2.40 -1.60 -3.57
C ALA A 34 2.01 -0.44 -2.65
N ALA A 35 0.98 -0.65 -1.84
CA ALA A 35 0.48 0.32 -0.87
C ALA A 35 0.47 -0.24 0.55
N ILE A 36 0.52 0.67 1.52
CA ILE A 36 0.38 0.32 2.94
C ILE A 36 -1.11 0.20 3.26
N LYS A 37 -1.59 -1.01 3.56
CA LYS A 37 -2.98 -1.26 3.95
C LYS A 37 -3.28 -0.81 5.38
N LYS A 38 -2.35 -1.04 6.30
CA LYS A 38 -2.47 -0.63 7.70
C LYS A 38 -1.17 0.02 8.13
N TYR A 39 -1.26 1.30 8.46
CA TYR A 39 -0.14 2.04 9.01
C TYR A 39 0.21 1.56 10.41
N PRO A 40 1.50 1.58 10.77
CA PRO A 40 1.90 1.35 12.15
C PRO A 40 1.33 2.46 13.02
N THR A 41 0.92 2.10 14.24
CA THR A 41 0.45 3.08 15.22
C THR A 41 1.60 3.52 16.13
N LYS A 42 1.49 4.72 16.71
CA LYS A 42 2.53 5.27 17.57
C LYS A 42 2.86 4.31 18.73
N VAL A 43 4.12 3.90 18.78
CA VAL A 43 4.70 3.14 19.89
C VAL A 43 5.13 4.14 20.95
N ILE A 44 4.75 3.88 22.21
CA ILE A 44 5.16 4.69 23.36
C ILE A 44 6.01 3.84 24.30
N HIS A 45 6.92 4.49 25.05
CA HIS A 45 7.84 3.78 25.94
C HIS A 45 7.13 2.93 27.01
N LYS A 46 5.90 3.31 27.38
CA LYS A 46 5.05 2.59 28.34
C LYS A 46 4.39 1.33 27.77
N ASP A 47 4.51 1.06 26.47
CA ASP A 47 3.92 -0.13 25.86
C ASP A 47 4.68 -1.40 26.28
N SER A 48 3.94 -2.45 26.63
CA SER A 48 4.53 -3.78 26.82
C SER A 48 5.01 -4.36 25.48
N ALA A 49 6.00 -5.25 25.52
CA ALA A 49 6.57 -5.86 24.31
C ALA A 49 5.52 -6.45 23.35
N LYS A 50 4.47 -7.07 23.90
CA LYS A 50 3.34 -7.63 23.14
C LYS A 50 2.51 -6.55 22.43
N LYS A 51 2.32 -5.38 23.05
CA LYS A 51 1.62 -4.24 22.43
C LYS A 51 2.49 -3.61 21.35
N THR A 52 3.78 -3.41 21.63
CA THR A 52 4.75 -2.87 20.66
C THR A 52 4.80 -3.69 19.38
N ALA A 53 4.94 -5.02 19.49
CA ALA A 53 4.94 -5.91 18.32
C ALA A 53 3.64 -5.85 17.49
N LYS A 54 2.49 -5.62 18.14
CA LYS A 54 1.21 -5.47 17.43
C LYS A 54 1.07 -4.12 16.74
N LYS A 55 1.64 -3.05 17.31
CA LYS A 55 1.59 -1.68 16.79
C LYS A 55 2.58 -1.45 15.63
N SER A 56 3.74 -2.09 15.68
CA SER A 56 4.77 -2.00 14.62
C SER A 56 4.42 -2.78 13.36
N ARG A 57 3.48 -3.74 13.44
CA ARG A 57 3.10 -4.57 12.30
C ARG A 57 2.42 -3.75 11.20
N VAL A 58 3.11 -3.62 10.09
CA VAL A 58 2.61 -3.03 8.85
C VAL A 58 2.00 -4.13 7.98
N LYS A 59 0.85 -3.85 7.35
CA LYS A 59 0.27 -4.73 6.33
C LYS A 59 0.36 -4.03 4.99
N PHE A 60 0.99 -4.68 4.02
CA PHE A 60 1.07 -4.21 2.64
C PHE A 60 0.02 -4.90 1.76
N VAL A 61 -0.33 -4.27 0.65
CA VAL A 61 -1.14 -4.85 -0.43
C VAL A 61 -0.51 -4.44 -1.75
N CYS A 62 -0.41 -5.38 -2.67
CA CYS A 62 -0.10 -5.11 -4.06
C CYS A 62 -1.40 -5.18 -4.87
N TYR A 63 -1.60 -4.22 -5.78
CA TYR A 63 -2.67 -4.25 -6.76
C TYR A 63 -2.18 -3.67 -8.09
N SER A 64 -2.77 -4.14 -9.17
CA SER A 64 -2.57 -3.57 -10.50
C SER A 64 -3.61 -2.48 -10.71
N TYR A 65 -3.15 -1.23 -10.77
CA TYR A 65 -3.96 -0.09 -11.19
C TYR A 65 -4.04 -0.13 -12.70
#